data_AF-A0A7H4P223-F1
#
_entry.id   AF-A0A7H4P223-F1
#
_cell.length_a   1.000
_cell.length_b   1.000
_cell.length_c   1.000
_cell.angle_alpha   90.00
_cell.angle_beta   90.00
_cell.angle_gamma   90.00
#
_symmetry.space_group_name_H-M   'P 1'
#
loop_
_entity.id
_entity.type
_entity.pdbx_description
1 polymer ?
#
loop_
_entity_poly.entity_id
_entity_poly.type
_entity_poly.pdbx_seq_one_letter_code
_entity_poly.pdbx_strand_id
1 'polypeptide(L)'
;MRSKLKEYQYQEVKGPFMMDRVLWEKTGHWDNYKDAMFTTSSENREYCIKPMNCPGHVQIFNQGLKSYRDLPLRMAEFGSCHRNEPSGALHGLMRVRGFTQDDAHIFCTEDQVRDEVNACIRMVYDMYSTFGFEKIVVKLSTRPEKRIGSDETWDRAEADLAVALEENNIPF
;
A
#
# COMPACT_ATOMS: atom_id res chain seq x y z
N MET A 1 15.87 6.09 3.34
CA MET A 1 14.40 5.97 3.35
C MET A 1 13.70 6.87 4.38
N ARG A 2 13.83 6.66 5.70
CA ARG A 2 13.16 7.51 6.73
C ARG A 2 13.32 9.02 6.53
N SER A 3 14.53 9.49 6.21
CA SER A 3 14.78 10.91 5.95
C SER A 3 13.97 11.44 4.76
N LYS A 4 13.92 10.66 3.67
CA LYS A 4 13.12 10.98 2.48
C LYS A 4 11.64 11.02 2.80
N LEU A 5 11.10 10.04 3.53
CA LEU A 5 9.70 10.07 3.96
C LEU A 5 9.35 11.37 4.73
N LYS A 6 10.27 11.90 5.56
CA LYS A 6 10.08 13.19 6.24
C LYS A 6 10.11 14.38 5.27
N GLU A 7 11.03 14.39 4.31
CA GLU A 7 11.11 15.42 3.26
C GLU A 7 9.80 15.49 2.45
N TYR A 8 9.18 14.35 2.16
CA TYR A 8 7.88 14.23 1.48
C TYR A 8 6.67 14.26 2.45
N GLN A 9 6.89 14.68 3.70
CA GLN A 9 5.83 14.93 4.69
C GLN A 9 4.97 13.72 5.07
N TYR A 10 5.53 12.50 5.05
CA TYR A 10 4.90 11.31 5.59
C TYR A 10 5.06 11.26 7.11
N GLN A 11 4.00 10.84 7.80
CA GLN A 11 4.02 10.57 9.23
C GLN A 11 4.32 9.08 9.45
N GLU A 12 5.44 8.78 10.12
CA GLU A 12 5.78 7.40 10.47
C GLU A 12 4.83 6.91 11.58
N VAL A 13 4.09 5.84 11.29
CA VAL A 13 3.15 5.18 12.21
C VAL A 13 3.56 3.72 12.41
N LYS A 14 2.93 3.04 13.37
CA LYS A 14 3.13 1.61 13.59
C LYS A 14 1.82 0.93 13.93
N GLY A 15 1.35 0.08 13.02
CA GLY A 15 0.19 -0.77 13.26
C GLY A 15 0.55 -2.04 14.05
N PRO A 16 -0.40 -2.65 14.77
CA PRO A 16 -0.22 -3.97 15.37
C PRO A 16 0.18 -5.01 14.32
N PHE A 17 1.01 -5.97 14.72
CA PHE A 17 1.46 -7.07 13.87
C PHE A 17 0.36 -8.12 13.63
N MET A 18 -0.47 -8.33 14.65
CA MET A 18 -1.53 -9.32 14.68
C MET A 18 -2.86 -8.58 14.92
N MET A 19 -3.86 -8.91 14.13
CA MET A 19 -5.18 -8.26 14.17
C MET A 19 -6.29 -9.30 14.09
N ASP A 20 -7.43 -8.99 14.68
CA ASP A 20 -8.61 -9.87 14.69
C ASP A 20 -9.05 -10.20 13.26
N ARG A 21 -9.38 -11.47 12.99
CA ARG A 21 -9.85 -11.93 11.67
C ARG A 21 -11.01 -11.09 11.15
N VAL A 22 -11.91 -10.65 12.04
CA VAL A 22 -13.09 -9.83 11.67
C VAL A 22 -12.70 -8.54 10.96
N LEU A 23 -11.51 -7.97 11.24
CA LEU A 23 -11.02 -6.80 10.52
C LEU A 23 -10.78 -7.11 9.04
N TRP A 24 -10.18 -8.27 8.75
CA TRP A 24 -9.83 -8.70 7.39
C TRP A 24 -11.06 -9.10 6.57
N GLU A 25 -12.09 -9.63 7.24
CA GLU A 25 -13.39 -9.90 6.63
C GLU A 25 -14.07 -8.60 6.21
N LYS A 26 -14.09 -7.59 7.09
CA LYS A 26 -14.69 -6.29 6.80
C LYS A 26 -14.01 -5.55 5.65
N THR A 27 -12.71 -5.73 5.47
CA THR A 27 -11.97 -5.12 4.35
C THR A 27 -12.01 -5.99 3.08
N GLY A 28 -12.69 -7.14 3.08
CA GLY A 28 -12.73 -8.09 1.96
C GLY A 28 -11.40 -8.81 1.69
N HIS A 29 -10.38 -8.59 2.52
CA HIS A 29 -9.07 -9.20 2.32
C HIS A 29 -9.07 -10.67 2.72
N TRP A 30 -9.91 -11.05 3.68
CA TRP A 30 -10.04 -12.45 4.08
C TRP A 30 -10.45 -13.33 2.90
N ASP A 31 -11.47 -12.93 2.14
CA ASP A 31 -11.97 -13.74 1.01
C ASP A 31 -10.95 -13.89 -0.12
N ASN A 32 -10.10 -12.87 -0.31
CA ASN A 32 -9.11 -12.83 -1.38
C ASN A 32 -7.75 -13.43 -1.00
N TYR A 33 -7.36 -13.37 0.28
CA TYR A 33 -5.99 -13.64 0.71
C TYR A 33 -5.85 -14.66 1.84
N LYS A 34 -6.94 -15.22 2.40
CA LYS A 34 -6.87 -16.16 3.54
C LYS A 34 -5.88 -17.31 3.35
N ASP A 35 -5.77 -17.87 2.14
CA ASP A 35 -4.88 -19.01 1.87
C ASP A 35 -3.39 -18.59 1.91
N ALA A 36 -3.11 -17.30 1.68
CA ALA A 36 -1.81 -16.68 1.74
C ALA A 36 -1.53 -15.97 3.09
N MET A 37 -2.39 -16.16 4.10
CA MET A 37 -2.24 -15.54 5.42
C MET A 37 -1.87 -16.59 6.47
N PHE A 38 -1.08 -16.17 7.47
CA PHE A 38 -0.89 -16.96 8.68
C PHE A 38 -1.96 -16.59 9.71
N THR A 39 -2.60 -17.59 10.29
CA THR A 39 -3.56 -17.42 11.36
C THR A 39 -3.08 -18.06 12.65
N THR A 40 -3.61 -17.57 13.77
CA THR A 40 -3.42 -18.14 15.10
C THR A 40 -4.70 -17.93 15.90
N SER A 41 -4.85 -18.64 17.01
CA SER A 41 -6.05 -18.57 17.85
C SER A 41 -5.70 -18.34 19.30
N SER A 42 -6.46 -17.49 19.98
CA SER A 42 -6.36 -17.26 21.42
C SER A 42 -7.75 -16.94 21.98
N GLU A 43 -8.10 -17.48 23.15
CA GLU A 43 -9.37 -17.18 23.85
C GLU A 43 -10.63 -17.27 22.96
N ASN A 44 -10.75 -18.35 22.17
CA ASN A 44 -11.84 -18.57 21.20
C ASN A 44 -11.96 -17.50 20.10
N ARG A 45 -10.90 -16.73 19.85
CA ARG A 45 -10.80 -15.80 18.72
C ARG A 45 -9.72 -16.22 17.76
N GLU A 46 -9.96 -15.94 16.48
CA GLU A 46 -8.99 -16.15 15.42
C GLU A 46 -8.35 -14.82 15.02
N TYR A 47 -7.03 -14.83 14.95
CA TYR A 47 -6.22 -13.67 14.61
C TYR A 47 -5.42 -13.98 13.36
N CYS A 48 -5.16 -12.94 12.58
CA CYS A 48 -4.30 -13.00 11.42
C CYS A 48 -3.02 -12.22 11.69
N ILE A 49 -1.89 -12.82 11.31
CA ILE A 49 -0.64 -12.07 11.14
C ILE A 49 -0.77 -11.25 9.86
N LYS A 50 -0.47 -9.95 9.93
CA LYS A 50 -0.73 -9.03 8.81
C LYS A 50 0.08 -9.41 7.55
N PRO A 51 -0.56 -9.63 6.38
CA PRO A 51 0.13 -9.74 5.08
C PRO A 51 0.42 -8.39 4.41
N MET A 52 -0.14 -7.30 4.95
CA MET A 52 -0.01 -5.91 4.51
C MET A 52 -0.48 -4.95 5.62
N ASN A 53 -0.16 -3.65 5.52
CA ASN A 53 -0.45 -2.69 6.60
C ASN A 53 -1.78 -1.94 6.44
N CYS A 54 -2.39 -1.97 5.25
CA CYS A 54 -3.54 -1.13 4.87
C CYS A 54 -4.66 -1.09 5.92
N PRO A 55 -5.18 -2.24 6.43
CA PRO A 55 -6.27 -2.22 7.40
C PRO A 55 -5.90 -1.50 8.70
N GLY A 56 -4.65 -1.61 9.16
CA GLY A 56 -4.16 -0.92 10.33
C GLY A 56 -4.11 0.60 10.13
N HIS A 57 -3.67 1.06 8.96
CA HIS A 57 -3.61 2.49 8.62
C HIS A 57 -5.01 3.09 8.51
N VAL A 58 -5.97 2.33 7.97
CA VAL A 58 -7.40 2.72 8.00
C VAL A 58 -7.92 2.85 9.43
N GLN A 59 -7.57 1.95 10.35
CA GLN A 59 -7.97 2.09 11.76
C GLN A 59 -7.36 3.34 12.41
N ILE A 60 -6.12 3.70 12.07
CA ILE A 60 -5.48 4.94 12.54
C ILE A 60 -6.22 6.15 11.98
N PHE A 61 -6.52 6.16 10.68
CA PHE A 61 -7.28 7.25 10.03
C PHE A 61 -8.65 7.46 10.68
N ASN A 62 -9.34 6.37 11.02
CA ASN A 62 -10.65 6.41 11.68
C ASN A 62 -10.61 6.99 13.11
N GLN A 63 -9.44 7.13 13.74
CA GLN A 63 -9.35 7.74 15.07
C GLN A 63 -9.44 9.26 15.00
N GLY A 64 -10.44 9.83 15.66
CA GLY A 64 -10.68 11.27 15.73
C GLY A 64 -11.35 11.84 14.48
N LEU A 65 -11.82 13.09 14.58
CA LEU A 65 -12.48 13.78 13.48
C LEU A 65 -11.48 14.13 12.37
N LYS A 66 -11.97 14.16 11.12
CA LYS A 66 -11.19 14.53 9.93
C LYS A 66 -11.92 15.62 9.16
N SER A 67 -11.21 16.69 8.86
CA SER A 67 -11.67 17.74 7.96
C SER A 67 -11.04 17.54 6.57
N TYR A 68 -11.72 18.02 5.53
CA TYR A 68 -11.13 18.10 4.19
C TYR A 68 -9.84 18.94 4.17
N ARG A 69 -9.69 19.87 5.13
CA ARG A 69 -8.48 20.70 5.30
C ARG A 69 -7.28 19.92 5.83
N ASP A 70 -7.52 18.77 6.45
CA ASP A 70 -6.46 17.89 6.98
C ASP A 70 -5.91 16.96 5.88
N LEU A 71 -6.52 16.96 4.69
CA LEU A 71 -6.10 16.16 3.54
C LEU A 71 -5.20 16.99 2.61
N PRO A 72 -4.14 16.39 2.03
CA PRO A 72 -3.81 14.97 2.06
C PRO A 72 -3.09 14.55 3.35
N LEU A 73 -3.52 13.43 3.94
CA LEU A 73 -2.89 12.81 5.10
C LEU A 73 -2.03 11.64 4.63
N ARG A 74 -0.72 11.71 4.90
CA ARG A 74 0.27 10.73 4.45
C ARG A 74 0.80 9.94 5.64
N MET A 75 0.55 8.64 5.67
CA MET A 75 1.10 7.72 6.67
C MET A 75 2.12 6.79 6.02
N ALA A 76 3.23 6.55 6.70
CA ALA A 76 4.23 5.55 6.30
C ALA A 76 4.54 4.61 7.46
N GLU A 77 4.84 3.36 7.17
CA GLU A 77 5.24 2.37 8.16
C GLU A 77 6.30 1.45 7.57
N PHE A 78 7.39 1.22 8.32
CA PHE A 78 8.30 0.10 8.07
C PHE A 78 7.66 -1.19 8.59
N GLY A 79 6.64 -1.65 7.88
CA GLY A 79 5.69 -2.65 8.36
C GLY A 79 6.20 -4.07 8.15
N SER A 80 6.47 -4.77 9.24
CA SER A 80 6.78 -6.20 9.23
C SER A 80 5.53 -7.00 8.92
N CYS A 81 5.49 -7.61 7.74
CA CYS A 81 4.36 -8.35 7.20
C CYS A 81 4.75 -9.80 6.90
N HIS A 82 3.76 -10.69 6.91
CA HIS A 82 3.97 -12.10 6.60
C HIS A 82 2.95 -12.63 5.59
N ARG A 83 3.44 -13.37 4.59
CA ARG A 83 2.62 -14.06 3.59
C ARG A 83 2.98 -15.53 3.57
N ASN A 84 1.98 -16.40 3.59
CA ASN A 84 2.14 -17.85 3.56
C ASN A 84 2.44 -18.34 2.14
N GLU A 85 3.60 -17.95 1.62
CA GLU A 85 4.08 -18.37 0.30
C GLU A 85 4.32 -19.90 0.27
N PRO A 86 4.02 -20.57 -0.87
CA PRO A 86 4.37 -21.97 -1.06
C PRO A 86 5.86 -22.22 -0.83
N SER A 87 6.20 -23.30 -0.12
CA SER A 87 7.59 -23.60 0.22
C SER A 87 8.51 -23.71 -0.99
N GLY A 88 8.01 -24.24 -2.11
CA GLY A 88 8.76 -24.37 -3.37
C GLY A 88 9.00 -23.04 -4.11
N ALA A 89 8.34 -21.95 -3.72
CA ALA A 89 8.51 -20.63 -4.34
C ALA A 89 9.56 -19.75 -3.63
N LEU A 90 10.04 -20.16 -2.45
CA LEU A 90 10.97 -19.35 -1.66
C LEU A 90 12.34 -19.28 -2.33
N HIS A 91 12.94 -18.09 -2.36
CA HIS A 91 14.24 -17.89 -2.99
C HIS A 91 15.04 -16.76 -2.32
N GLY A 92 16.07 -17.15 -1.55
CA GLY A 92 16.99 -16.21 -0.89
C GLY A 92 16.26 -15.10 -0.13
N LEU A 93 16.62 -13.84 -0.43
CA LEU A 93 15.93 -12.64 0.06
C LEU A 93 14.88 -12.10 -0.91
N MET A 94 14.78 -12.67 -2.11
CA MET A 94 13.91 -12.19 -3.18
C MET A 94 12.45 -12.60 -2.97
N ARG A 95 12.23 -13.77 -2.36
CA ARG A 95 10.88 -14.28 -2.07
C ARG A 95 10.87 -15.01 -0.74
N VAL A 96 10.29 -14.37 0.27
CA VAL A 96 10.32 -14.79 1.68
C VAL A 96 8.92 -14.72 2.30
N ARG A 97 8.72 -15.44 3.40
CA ARG A 97 7.45 -15.43 4.16
C ARG A 97 7.30 -14.25 5.10
N GLY A 98 8.40 -13.66 5.57
CA GLY A 98 8.41 -12.50 6.45
C GLY A 98 9.30 -11.42 5.85
N PHE A 99 8.76 -10.21 5.73
CA PHE A 99 9.46 -9.09 5.10
C PHE A 99 9.01 -7.78 5.74
N THR A 100 9.84 -6.75 5.63
CA THR A 100 9.49 -5.39 6.04
C THR A 100 9.45 -4.52 4.80
N GLN A 101 8.28 -3.94 4.51
CA GLN A 101 8.12 -2.96 3.44
C GLN A 101 8.16 -1.56 4.03
N ASP A 102 8.74 -0.62 3.28
CA ASP A 102 8.58 0.82 3.44
C ASP A 102 7.22 1.27 2.91
N ASP A 103 6.16 0.69 3.50
CA ASP A 103 4.77 0.85 3.07
C ASP A 103 4.22 2.22 3.43
N ALA A 104 3.29 2.74 2.63
CA ALA A 104 2.68 4.03 2.86
C ALA A 104 1.27 4.12 2.29
N HIS A 105 0.41 4.88 2.98
CA HIS A 105 -0.97 5.13 2.58
C HIS A 105 -1.26 6.61 2.64
N ILE A 106 -1.80 7.13 1.54
CA ILE A 106 -2.21 8.53 1.41
C ILE A 106 -3.73 8.56 1.38
N PHE A 107 -4.31 9.32 2.31
CA PHE A 107 -5.73 9.64 2.33
C PHE A 107 -5.88 11.04 1.76
N CYS A 108 -6.58 11.17 0.65
CA CYS A 108 -6.75 12.43 -0.07
C CYS A 108 -8.14 12.51 -0.69
N THR A 109 -8.54 13.70 -1.12
CA THR A 109 -9.76 13.86 -1.93
C THR A 109 -9.50 13.40 -3.36
N GLU A 110 -10.57 13.16 -4.13
CA GLU A 110 -10.44 12.73 -5.52
C GLU A 110 -9.65 13.73 -6.38
N ASP A 111 -9.90 15.02 -6.18
CA ASP A 111 -9.17 16.10 -6.89
C ASP A 111 -7.67 16.14 -6.56
N GLN A 112 -7.25 15.58 -5.41
CA GLN A 112 -5.86 15.56 -4.96
C GLN A 112 -5.08 14.33 -5.47
N VAL A 113 -5.76 13.30 -5.98
CA VAL A 113 -5.13 12.02 -6.37
C VAL A 113 -3.99 12.25 -7.36
N ARG A 114 -4.21 13.08 -8.38
CA ARG A 114 -3.20 13.35 -9.42
C ARG A 114 -1.93 13.97 -8.86
N ASP A 115 -2.07 14.97 -8.00
CA ASP A 115 -0.94 15.65 -7.38
C ASP A 115 -0.14 14.70 -6.47
N GLU A 116 -0.83 13.83 -5.73
CA GLU A 116 -0.21 12.84 -4.85
C GLU A 116 0.50 11.73 -5.63
N VAL A 117 -0.07 11.26 -6.75
CA VAL A 117 0.60 10.31 -7.66
C VAL A 117 1.87 10.94 -8.22
N ASN A 118 1.79 12.18 -8.71
CA ASN A 118 2.95 12.93 -9.21
C ASN A 118 4.02 13.11 -8.12
N ALA A 119 3.63 13.39 -6.88
CA ALA A 119 4.56 13.49 -5.75
C ALA A 119 5.22 12.13 -5.42
N CYS A 120 4.45 11.04 -5.49
CA CYS A 120 4.96 9.69 -5.29
C CYS A 120 5.98 9.29 -6.37
N ILE A 121 5.69 9.56 -7.64
CA ILE A 121 6.63 9.34 -8.76
C ILE A 121 7.94 10.07 -8.50
N ARG A 122 7.90 11.36 -8.15
CA ARG A 122 9.11 12.14 -7.82
C ARG A 122 9.91 11.51 -6.68
N MET A 123 9.24 11.08 -5.61
CA MET A 123 9.88 10.43 -4.46
C MET A 123 10.59 9.13 -4.86
N VAL A 124 9.94 8.30 -5.68
CA VAL A 124 10.50 7.02 -6.14
C VAL A 124 11.73 7.25 -7.02
N TYR A 125 11.66 8.18 -7.98
CA TYR A 125 12.80 8.49 -8.86
C TYR A 125 13.97 9.12 -8.10
N ASP A 126 13.71 10.01 -7.14
CA ASP A 126 14.73 10.56 -6.23
C ASP A 126 15.43 9.45 -5.42
N MET A 127 14.65 8.48 -4.91
CA MET A 127 15.20 7.31 -4.23
C MET A 127 16.08 6.47 -5.16
N TYR A 128 15.58 6.13 -6.34
CA TYR A 128 16.32 5.31 -7.31
C TYR A 128 17.60 5.99 -7.77
N SER A 129 17.56 7.30 -8.04
CA SER A 129 18.75 8.09 -8.35
C SER A 129 19.76 8.09 -7.21
N THR A 130 19.31 8.18 -5.95
CA THR A 130 20.19 8.13 -4.77
C THR A 130 20.97 6.82 -4.68
N PHE A 131 20.39 5.70 -5.13
CA PHE A 131 21.04 4.39 -5.16
C PHE A 131 21.72 4.05 -6.50
N GLY A 132 21.70 4.96 -7.48
CA GLY A 132 22.35 4.75 -8.79
C GLY A 132 21.58 3.84 -9.74
N PHE A 133 20.26 3.70 -9.58
CA PHE A 133 19.42 2.95 -10.52
C PHE A 133 18.98 3.86 -11.68
N GLU A 134 19.60 3.66 -12.85
CA GLU A 134 19.34 4.49 -14.05
C GLU A 134 18.30 3.89 -15.00
N LYS A 135 18.14 2.56 -14.99
CA LYS A 135 17.28 1.83 -15.94
C LYS A 135 15.97 1.41 -15.27
N ILE A 136 15.02 2.33 -15.25
CA ILE A 136 13.70 2.12 -14.66
C ILE A 136 12.71 1.82 -15.79
N VAL A 137 11.99 0.71 -15.66
CA VAL A 137 10.89 0.34 -16.56
C VAL A 137 9.60 0.42 -15.75
N VAL A 138 8.70 1.31 -16.16
CA VAL A 138 7.38 1.45 -15.55
C VAL A 138 6.38 0.64 -16.37
N LYS A 139 5.37 0.09 -15.69
CA LYS A 139 4.27 -0.65 -16.32
C LYS A 139 2.97 -0.19 -15.68
N LEU A 140 2.03 0.29 -16.48
CA LEU A 140 0.70 0.61 -16.01
C LEU A 140 -0.14 -0.68 -15.92
N SER A 141 -0.58 -1.03 -14.72
CA SER A 141 -1.48 -2.18 -14.51
C SER A 141 -2.92 -1.71 -14.53
N THR A 142 -3.72 -2.23 -15.45
CA THR A 142 -5.16 -1.95 -15.59
C THR A 142 -6.02 -2.95 -14.83
N ARG A 143 -7.34 -2.73 -14.81
CA ARG A 143 -8.30 -3.54 -14.05
C ARG A 143 -8.20 -5.03 -14.38
N PRO A 144 -8.15 -5.91 -13.36
CA PRO A 144 -8.21 -7.36 -13.56
C PRO A 144 -9.67 -7.84 -13.77
N GLU A 145 -9.83 -9.10 -14.23
CA GLU A 145 -11.16 -9.74 -14.36
C GLU A 145 -11.94 -9.76 -13.05
N LYS A 146 -11.26 -10.09 -11.93
CA LYS A 146 -11.82 -10.05 -10.58
C LYS A 146 -11.47 -8.71 -9.93
N ARG A 147 -12.45 -7.82 -9.80
CA ARG A 147 -12.25 -6.46 -9.27
C ARG A 147 -13.34 -6.03 -8.30
N ILE A 148 -13.01 -5.04 -7.49
CA ILE A 148 -13.90 -4.36 -6.54
C ILE A 148 -14.04 -2.91 -7.01
N GLY A 149 -15.21 -2.31 -6.81
CA GLY A 149 -15.51 -0.93 -7.23
C GLY A 149 -16.28 -0.86 -8.55
N SER A 150 -16.72 0.34 -8.90
CA SER A 150 -17.51 0.58 -10.12
C SER A 150 -16.63 0.80 -11.35
N ASP A 151 -17.19 0.62 -12.54
CA ASP A 151 -16.48 0.83 -13.81
C ASP A 151 -15.99 2.26 -13.93
N GLU A 152 -16.82 3.22 -13.52
CA GLU A 152 -16.48 4.65 -13.56
C GLU A 152 -15.28 4.99 -12.66
N THR A 153 -15.17 4.33 -11.51
CA THR A 153 -14.04 4.52 -10.59
C THR A 153 -12.75 4.00 -11.23
N TRP A 154 -12.82 2.84 -11.87
CA TRP A 154 -11.70 2.26 -12.58
C TRP A 154 -11.29 3.07 -13.81
N ASP A 155 -12.26 3.52 -14.61
CA ASP A 155 -12.02 4.34 -15.81
C ASP A 155 -11.24 5.60 -15.44
N ARG A 156 -11.68 6.27 -14.36
CA ARG A 156 -11.00 7.45 -13.83
C ARG A 156 -9.60 7.13 -13.31
N ALA A 157 -9.45 6.08 -12.49
CA ALA A 157 -8.15 5.73 -11.90
C ALA A 157 -7.11 5.36 -12.98
N GLU A 158 -7.49 4.58 -13.99
CA GLU A 158 -6.62 4.24 -15.12
C GLU A 158 -6.22 5.48 -15.92
N ALA A 159 -7.18 6.37 -16.19
CA ALA A 159 -6.93 7.62 -16.90
C ALA A 159 -6.00 8.55 -16.12
N ASP A 160 -6.23 8.74 -14.82
CA ASP A 160 -5.40 9.61 -13.97
C ASP A 160 -3.96 9.09 -13.86
N LEU A 161 -3.78 7.76 -13.76
CA LEU A 161 -2.45 7.17 -13.76
C LEU A 161 -1.73 7.33 -15.09
N ALA A 162 -2.42 7.10 -16.22
CA ALA A 162 -1.85 7.28 -17.55
C ALA A 162 -1.41 8.74 -17.78
N VAL A 163 -2.28 9.70 -17.46
CA VAL A 163 -1.97 11.13 -17.58
C VAL A 163 -0.77 11.53 -16.72
N ALA A 164 -0.71 11.06 -15.47
CA ALA A 164 0.42 11.34 -14.59
C ALA A 164 1.74 10.81 -15.19
N LEU A 165 1.74 9.62 -15.80
CA LEU A 165 2.93 9.07 -16.44
C LEU A 165 3.35 9.88 -17.69
N GLU A 166 2.38 10.28 -18.52
CA GLU A 166 2.61 11.14 -19.68
C GLU A 166 3.20 12.52 -19.28
N GLU A 167 2.64 13.17 -18.26
CA GLU A 167 3.12 14.45 -17.72
C GLU A 167 4.57 14.38 -17.24
N ASN A 168 4.97 13.25 -16.64
CA ASN A 168 6.35 13.02 -16.20
C ASN A 168 7.26 12.52 -17.33
N ASN A 169 6.77 12.39 -18.56
CA ASN A 169 7.50 11.82 -19.70
C ASN A 169 8.05 10.41 -19.42
N ILE A 170 7.28 9.61 -18.68
CA ILE A 170 7.64 8.24 -18.34
C ILE A 170 6.99 7.31 -19.35
N PRO A 171 7.76 6.48 -20.09
CA PRO A 171 7.19 5.42 -20.92
C PRO A 171 6.67 4.28 -20.04
N PHE A 172 5.47 3.76 -20.34
CA PHE A 172 4.78 2.73 -19.55
C PHE A 172 4.05 1.68 -20.39
#